data_AF-A0A8J6VPE3-F1
#
_entry.id   AF-A0A8J6VPE3-F1
#
_cell.length_a   1.000
_cell.length_b   1.000
_cell.length_c   1.000
_cell.angle_alpha   90.00
_cell.angle_beta   90.00
_cell.angle_gamma   90.00
#
_symmetry.space_group_name_H-M   'P 1'
#
loop_
_entity.id
_entity.type
_entity.pdbx_description
1 polymer ?
#
loop_
_entity_poly.entity_id
_entity_poly.type
_entity_poly.pdbx_seq_one_letter_code
_entity_poly.pdbx_strand_id
1 'polypeptide(L)'
;MKPKRQVRKSAALPFNPIRVERELLRFPIHHLAKRGILNIDIRGKDKTGKEFRWRVSPSRNYGEPRELAYKLDTLLINRRIEEAGRSKPKVIRLGSLRAICRELGLSEGCSSDIKEALRQNAHTGITAKVSYQGQDGVERTIEGDFNRYSVIFTGERFSNGRKADAVYIILNDVYREVLNNAGTRPLDYDYLKVLPPTAQRFYELVSPQVFAAIKHKLPFAKYTYSNFCIYSALTRYTIAKQVKKQMYKVMQPHKRSGYLEAVAFEETVDSDGTPDWWIHLTPGEKAHSEFRQFSQRTNHSLETHEPFLLSGSELEAGTPSADVEQFQYNLLWDIITEAIELPSEPDP
;
A
#
# COMPACT_ATOMS: atom_id res chain seq x y z
N MET A 1 46.68 10.24 -28.54
CA MET A 1 45.81 10.70 -27.44
C MET A 1 44.37 10.32 -27.75
N LYS A 2 43.73 9.44 -26.97
CA LYS A 2 42.31 9.10 -27.15
C LYS A 2 41.45 10.19 -26.47
N PRO A 3 40.35 10.66 -27.07
CA PRO A 3 39.52 11.70 -26.46
C PRO A 3 38.74 11.11 -25.29
N LYS A 4 38.76 11.80 -24.15
CA LYS A 4 37.96 11.47 -22.96
C LYS A 4 36.48 11.61 -23.32
N ARG A 5 35.77 10.49 -23.27
CA ARG A 5 34.31 10.40 -23.41
C ARG A 5 33.67 11.19 -22.26
N GLN A 6 33.15 12.38 -22.56
CA GLN A 6 32.40 13.19 -21.62
C GLN A 6 31.12 12.45 -21.26
N VAL A 7 31.04 11.92 -20.04
CA VAL A 7 29.82 11.35 -19.48
C VAL A 7 28.82 12.49 -19.36
N ARG A 8 27.80 12.51 -20.22
CA ARG A 8 26.62 13.37 -20.06
C ARG A 8 26.00 13.04 -18.70
N LYS A 9 26.13 13.94 -17.72
CA LYS A 9 25.26 13.95 -16.53
C LYS A 9 23.83 14.02 -17.05
N SER A 10 23.08 12.93 -16.94
CA SER A 10 21.63 12.97 -17.14
C SER A 10 21.08 13.99 -16.16
N ALA A 11 20.40 15.02 -16.64
CA ALA A 11 19.65 15.91 -15.78
C ALA A 11 18.66 15.04 -14.99
N ALA A 12 18.90 14.90 -13.69
CA ALA A 12 18.00 14.16 -12.81
C ALA A 12 16.64 14.89 -12.86
N LEU A 13 15.57 14.15 -13.16
CA LEU A 13 14.21 14.69 -13.02
C LEU A 13 14.05 15.28 -11.62
N PRO A 14 13.38 16.43 -11.48
CA PRO A 14 13.17 17.05 -10.17
C PRO A 14 12.41 16.08 -9.27
N PHE A 15 13.01 15.76 -8.14
CA PHE A 15 12.44 14.84 -7.17
C PHE A 15 11.22 15.42 -6.47
N ASN A 16 10.12 14.67 -6.55
CA ASN A 16 8.80 15.04 -6.06
C ASN A 16 8.42 14.18 -4.84
N PRO A 17 8.76 14.63 -3.61
CA PRO A 17 8.48 13.88 -2.40
C PRO A 17 7.00 13.96 -2.01
N ILE A 18 6.42 12.86 -1.56
CA ILE A 18 5.15 12.83 -0.81
C ILE A 18 5.38 12.28 0.60
N ARG A 19 4.82 12.91 1.63
CA ARG A 19 4.82 12.44 3.02
C ARG A 19 3.46 11.93 3.42
N VAL A 20 3.42 10.66 3.78
CA VAL A 20 2.20 9.97 4.17
C VAL A 20 2.33 9.48 5.60
N GLU A 21 1.23 9.50 6.35
CA GLU A 21 1.24 9.05 7.75
C GLU A 21 1.58 7.55 7.83
N ARG A 22 2.35 7.15 8.84
CA ARG A 22 2.98 5.82 8.92
C ARG A 22 2.18 4.78 9.70
N GLU A 23 1.29 5.20 10.59
CA GLU A 23 0.73 4.37 11.65
C GLU A 23 -0.52 3.62 11.21
N LEU A 24 -1.49 4.25 10.52
CA LEU A 24 -2.68 3.54 10.03
C LEU A 24 -2.57 3.09 8.57
N LEU A 25 -1.87 3.83 7.72
CA LEU A 25 -1.72 3.49 6.30
C LEU A 25 -0.93 2.19 6.08
N ARG A 26 -0.24 1.65 7.10
CA ARG A 26 0.35 0.31 7.05
C ARG A 26 -0.69 -0.81 7.04
N PHE A 27 -1.89 -0.55 7.54
CA PHE A 27 -2.99 -1.50 7.50
C PHE A 27 -3.77 -1.39 6.18
N PRO A 28 -4.18 -2.50 5.59
CA PRO A 28 -4.91 -2.49 4.33
C PRO A 28 -6.36 -2.06 4.56
N ILE A 29 -6.88 -1.29 3.63
CA ILE A 29 -8.32 -0.99 3.50
C ILE A 29 -8.85 -1.51 2.17
N HIS A 30 -7.97 -1.61 1.17
CA HIS A 30 -8.31 -1.89 -0.20
C HIS A 30 -8.08 -3.36 -0.55
N HIS A 31 -8.98 -3.89 -1.37
CA HIS A 31 -8.82 -5.21 -1.96
C HIS A 31 -8.04 -5.09 -3.28
N LEU A 32 -6.77 -5.49 -3.26
CA LEU A 32 -5.88 -5.41 -4.44
C LEU A 32 -5.85 -6.69 -5.28
N ALA A 33 -6.50 -7.77 -4.83
CA ALA A 33 -6.64 -8.97 -5.64
C ALA A 33 -7.76 -8.80 -6.66
N LYS A 34 -7.58 -9.38 -7.85
CA LYS A 34 -8.54 -9.26 -8.96
C LYS A 34 -9.83 -10.05 -8.76
N ARG A 35 -9.83 -11.04 -7.86
CA ARG A 35 -10.94 -11.98 -7.64
C ARG A 35 -11.01 -12.36 -6.16
N GLY A 36 -12.21 -12.75 -5.73
CA GLY A 36 -12.51 -13.16 -4.36
C GLY A 36 -13.22 -12.07 -3.56
N ILE A 37 -13.71 -12.46 -2.39
CA ILE A 37 -14.10 -11.58 -1.29
C ILE A 37 -12.96 -11.71 -0.28
N LEU A 38 -12.38 -10.60 0.15
CA LEU A 38 -11.34 -10.63 1.16
C LEU A 38 -11.88 -10.06 2.46
N ASN A 39 -11.97 -10.92 3.47
CA ASN A 39 -12.22 -10.49 4.83
C ASN A 39 -10.91 -9.97 5.43
N ILE A 40 -10.78 -8.65 5.57
CA ILE A 40 -9.66 -8.05 6.29
C ILE A 40 -10.07 -7.99 7.77
N ASP A 41 -9.57 -8.95 8.55
CA ASP A 41 -9.69 -8.99 10.01
C ASP A 41 -8.33 -9.44 10.56
N ILE A 42 -7.49 -8.47 10.89
CA ILE A 42 -6.14 -8.67 11.40
C ILE A 42 -6.19 -8.49 12.91
N ARG A 43 -5.62 -9.44 13.64
CA ARG A 43 -5.53 -9.43 15.10
C ARG A 43 -4.14 -9.86 15.53
N GLY A 44 -3.77 -9.59 16.77
CA GLY A 44 -2.55 -10.12 17.34
C GLY A 44 -2.03 -9.23 18.44
N LYS A 45 -0.74 -9.39 18.75
CA LYS A 45 -0.03 -8.56 19.72
C LYS A 45 1.10 -7.80 19.06
N ASP A 46 1.30 -6.56 19.48
CA ASP A 46 2.49 -5.81 19.12
C ASP A 46 3.74 -6.31 19.84
N LYS A 47 4.90 -5.73 19.51
CA LYS A 47 6.18 -6.03 20.16
C LYS A 47 6.17 -5.85 21.68
N THR A 48 5.27 -5.03 22.22
CA THR A 48 5.14 -4.78 23.67
C THR A 48 4.16 -5.74 24.32
N GLY A 49 3.56 -6.65 23.56
CA GLY A 49 2.53 -7.58 24.01
C GLY A 49 1.12 -7.00 24.02
N LYS A 50 0.92 -5.74 23.57
CA LYS A 50 -0.41 -5.13 23.53
C LYS A 50 -1.21 -5.68 22.36
N GLU A 51 -2.45 -6.03 22.65
CA GLU A 51 -3.38 -6.47 21.62
C GLU A 51 -3.65 -5.36 20.60
N PHE A 52 -3.69 -5.73 19.33
CA PHE A 52 -4.19 -4.88 18.27
C PHE A 52 -5.24 -5.61 17.45
N ARG A 53 -6.12 -4.83 16.82
CA ARG A 53 -7.14 -5.29 15.91
C ARG A 53 -7.29 -4.30 14.77
N TRP A 54 -7.48 -4.83 13.57
CA TRP A 54 -7.81 -4.06 12.39
C TRP A 54 -8.79 -4.86 11.53
N ARG A 55 -10.05 -4.46 11.53
CA ARG A 55 -11.08 -5.05 10.67
C ARG A 55 -11.64 -4.01 9.73
N VAL A 56 -11.86 -4.42 8.48
CA VAL A 56 -12.47 -3.58 7.44
C VAL A 56 -13.81 -4.16 7.06
N SER A 57 -14.84 -3.31 7.05
CA SER A 57 -16.21 -3.65 6.71
C SER A 57 -16.65 -2.81 5.51
N PRO A 58 -16.59 -3.37 4.27
CA PRO A 58 -17.11 -2.71 3.09
C PRO A 58 -18.60 -2.38 3.18
N SER A 59 -19.05 -1.35 2.47
CA SER A 59 -20.46 -1.01 2.41
C SER A 59 -21.23 -2.01 1.54
N ARG A 60 -22.40 -2.47 2.00
CA ARG A 60 -23.31 -3.28 1.17
C ARG A 60 -23.78 -2.54 -0.09
N ASN A 61 -23.88 -1.20 -0.02
CA ASN A 61 -24.42 -0.40 -1.11
C ASN A 61 -23.38 -0.01 -2.17
N TYR A 62 -22.11 0.04 -1.81
CA TYR A 62 -21.02 0.51 -2.68
C TYR A 62 -19.94 -0.56 -2.96
N GLY A 63 -19.98 -1.67 -2.20
CA GLY A 63 -19.03 -2.77 -2.34
C GLY A 63 -17.65 -2.49 -1.75
N GLU A 64 -16.72 -3.38 -2.08
CA GLU A 64 -15.32 -3.32 -1.65
C GLU A 64 -14.53 -2.18 -2.33
N PRO A 65 -13.69 -1.45 -1.61
CA PRO A 65 -12.75 -0.51 -2.22
C PRO A 65 -11.64 -1.28 -2.96
N ARG A 66 -11.67 -1.22 -4.30
CA ARG A 66 -10.74 -1.97 -5.18
C ARG A 66 -9.59 -1.11 -5.71
N GLU A 67 -8.91 -1.55 -6.76
CA GLU A 67 -7.72 -0.90 -7.35
C GLU A 67 -7.91 0.60 -7.65
N LEU A 68 -9.07 1.02 -8.17
CA LEU A 68 -9.31 2.45 -8.46
C LEU A 68 -9.42 3.28 -7.17
N ALA A 69 -10.11 2.75 -6.16
CA ALA A 69 -10.25 3.39 -4.86
C ALA A 69 -8.89 3.49 -4.14
N TYR A 70 -8.05 2.45 -4.29
CA TYR A 70 -6.66 2.46 -3.81
C TYR A 70 -5.81 3.53 -4.51
N LYS A 71 -5.86 3.60 -5.84
CA LYS A 71 -5.11 4.62 -6.61
C LYS A 71 -5.54 6.04 -6.24
N LEU A 72 -6.86 6.25 -6.08
CA LEU A 72 -7.42 7.53 -5.65
C LEU A 72 -6.87 7.94 -4.28
N ASP A 73 -6.86 7.04 -3.30
CA ASP A 73 -6.32 7.36 -1.99
C ASP A 73 -4.82 7.63 -2.01
N THR A 74 -4.09 6.73 -2.67
CA THR A 74 -2.63 6.71 -2.67
C THR A 74 -2.04 7.90 -3.41
N LEU A 75 -2.60 8.26 -4.58
CA LEU A 75 -2.03 9.26 -5.47
C LEU A 75 -2.69 10.64 -5.36
N LEU A 76 -3.97 10.71 -5.03
CA LEU A 76 -4.68 11.99 -4.94
C LEU A 76 -4.89 12.40 -3.49
N ILE A 77 -5.57 11.58 -2.69
CA ILE A 77 -6.02 12.02 -1.35
C ILE A 77 -4.84 12.21 -0.41
N ASN A 78 -3.90 11.27 -0.37
CA ASN A 78 -2.67 11.42 0.40
C ASN A 78 -1.89 12.69 0.01
N ARG A 79 -1.85 13.00 -1.29
CA ARG A 79 -1.21 14.22 -1.80
C ARG A 79 -1.93 15.47 -1.33
N ARG A 80 -3.26 15.52 -1.44
CA ARG A 80 -4.08 16.65 -0.96
C ARG A 80 -3.98 16.82 0.55
N ILE A 81 -3.88 15.73 1.31
CA ILE A 81 -3.65 15.76 2.75
C ILE A 81 -2.28 16.37 3.05
N GLU A 82 -1.21 16.01 2.35
CA GLU A 82 0.11 16.63 2.54
C GLU A 82 0.09 18.12 2.18
N GLU A 83 -0.45 18.46 1.00
CA GLU A 83 -0.54 19.84 0.48
C GLU A 83 -1.34 20.77 1.42
N ALA A 84 -2.25 20.21 2.23
CA ALA A 84 -2.97 20.98 3.24
C ALA A 84 -2.11 21.45 4.43
N GLY A 85 -0.84 21.05 4.52
CA GLY A 85 0.12 21.56 5.51
C GLY A 85 0.04 20.89 6.88
N ARG A 86 0.59 21.55 7.91
CA ARG A 86 0.51 21.10 9.32
C ARG A 86 -0.83 21.50 9.92
N SER A 87 -1.32 20.76 10.92
CA SER A 87 -2.68 20.89 11.45
C SER A 87 -3.72 20.66 10.35
N LYS A 88 -3.87 19.39 9.94
CA LYS A 88 -4.72 19.00 8.81
C LYS A 88 -6.12 19.61 8.95
N PRO A 89 -6.63 20.36 7.98
CA PRO A 89 -7.99 20.88 8.04
C PRO A 89 -8.98 19.73 7.99
N LYS A 90 -10.12 19.89 8.66
CA LYS A 90 -11.19 18.88 8.64
C LYS A 90 -11.77 18.67 7.23
N VAL A 91 -11.79 19.73 6.42
CA VAL A 91 -12.35 19.71 5.05
C VAL A 91 -11.23 19.95 4.05
N ILE A 92 -11.08 19.04 3.08
CA ILE A 92 -10.05 19.11 2.03
C ILE A 92 -10.72 19.10 0.66
N ARG A 93 -10.38 20.06 -0.19
CA ARG A 93 -10.86 20.13 -1.58
C ARG A 93 -10.06 19.16 -2.46
N LEU A 94 -10.75 18.33 -3.23
CA LEU A 94 -10.13 17.43 -4.21
C LEU A 94 -10.13 18.01 -5.63
N GLY A 95 -11.12 18.84 -5.97
CA GLY A 95 -11.32 19.40 -7.32
C GLY A 95 -12.57 18.82 -7.99
N SER A 96 -12.69 18.95 -9.31
CA SER A 96 -13.81 18.35 -10.07
C SER A 96 -13.52 16.89 -10.42
N LEU A 97 -14.57 16.07 -10.62
CA LEU A 97 -14.41 14.68 -11.04
C LEU A 97 -13.58 14.55 -12.34
N ARG A 98 -13.75 15.48 -13.29
CA ARG A 98 -12.96 15.54 -14.53
C ARG A 98 -11.48 15.84 -14.26
N ALA A 99 -11.18 16.74 -13.33
CA ALA A 99 -9.79 17.01 -12.94
C ALA A 99 -9.14 15.80 -12.29
N ILE A 100 -9.89 15.10 -11.42
CA ILE A 100 -9.45 13.87 -10.77
C ILE A 100 -9.14 12.77 -11.80
N CYS A 101 -10.01 12.55 -12.79
CA CYS A 101 -9.75 11.62 -13.90
C CYS A 101 -8.40 11.89 -14.57
N ARG A 102 -8.16 13.16 -14.96
CA ARG A 102 -6.92 13.56 -15.64
C ARG A 102 -5.68 13.35 -14.78
N GLU A 103 -5.76 13.70 -13.49
CA GLU A 103 -4.63 13.58 -12.58
C GLU A 103 -4.21 12.12 -12.35
N LEU A 104 -5.18 11.22 -12.29
CA LEU A 104 -4.98 9.77 -12.21
C LEU A 104 -4.62 9.12 -13.55
N GLY A 105 -4.57 9.88 -14.65
CA GLY A 105 -4.23 9.37 -15.97
C GLY A 105 -5.30 8.42 -16.55
N LEU A 106 -6.56 8.63 -16.19
CA LEU A 106 -7.69 7.84 -16.67
C LEU A 106 -8.32 8.47 -17.91
N SER A 107 -9.05 7.67 -18.68
CA SER A 107 -9.74 8.12 -19.89
C SER A 107 -10.78 9.21 -19.60
N GLU A 108 -11.15 9.95 -20.65
CA GLU A 108 -12.33 10.81 -20.59
C GLU A 108 -13.58 9.99 -20.27
N GLY A 109 -14.52 10.56 -19.51
CA GLY A 109 -15.74 9.86 -19.08
C GLY A 109 -15.64 9.10 -17.75
N CYS A 110 -14.47 9.01 -17.10
CA CYS A 110 -14.28 8.22 -15.87
C CYS A 110 -14.98 8.75 -14.60
N SER A 111 -15.81 9.79 -14.72
CA SER A 111 -16.39 10.50 -13.57
C SER A 111 -17.33 9.65 -12.73
N SER A 112 -18.07 8.71 -13.34
CA SER A 112 -18.88 7.72 -12.62
C SER A 112 -18.01 6.82 -11.74
N ASP A 113 -16.91 6.33 -12.30
CA ASP A 113 -16.03 5.36 -11.65
C ASP A 113 -15.29 6.02 -10.48
N ILE A 114 -14.87 7.28 -10.64
CA ILE A 114 -14.31 8.08 -9.54
C ILE A 114 -15.34 8.37 -8.46
N LYS A 115 -16.58 8.70 -8.84
CA LYS A 115 -17.66 8.92 -7.88
C LYS A 115 -17.93 7.67 -7.05
N GLU A 116 -17.89 6.50 -7.70
CA GLU A 116 -18.07 5.21 -7.03
C GLU A 116 -16.87 4.84 -6.14
N ALA A 117 -15.64 5.01 -6.64
CA ALA A 117 -14.43 4.77 -5.85
C ALA A 117 -14.36 5.67 -4.59
N LEU A 118 -14.77 6.94 -4.69
CA LEU A 118 -14.91 7.85 -3.54
C LEU A 118 -15.94 7.33 -2.53
N ARG A 119 -17.08 6.80 -3.00
CA ARG A 119 -18.13 6.25 -2.14
C ARG A 119 -17.66 4.98 -1.44
N GLN A 120 -16.98 4.09 -2.17
CA GLN A 120 -16.36 2.89 -1.61
C GLN A 120 -15.44 3.25 -0.45
N ASN A 121 -14.51 4.17 -0.65
CA ASN A 121 -13.61 4.59 0.43
C ASN A 121 -14.34 5.27 1.59
N ALA A 122 -15.27 6.20 1.29
CA ALA A 122 -15.96 6.97 2.32
C ALA A 122 -16.91 6.12 3.20
N HIS A 123 -17.44 5.02 2.67
CA HIS A 123 -18.35 4.13 3.38
C HIS A 123 -17.70 2.81 3.83
N THR A 124 -16.39 2.69 3.68
CA THR A 124 -15.66 1.56 4.26
C THR A 124 -15.45 1.80 5.75
N GLY A 125 -16.11 0.99 6.57
CA GLY A 125 -15.96 1.01 8.02
C GLY A 125 -14.67 0.31 8.45
N ILE A 126 -14.06 0.82 9.50
CA ILE A 126 -12.85 0.32 10.13
C ILE A 126 -13.16 0.13 11.61
N THR A 127 -12.97 -1.09 12.11
CA THR A 127 -12.92 -1.38 13.55
C THR A 127 -11.46 -1.55 13.92
N ALA A 128 -10.91 -0.66 14.73
CA ALA A 128 -9.51 -0.68 15.10
C ALA A 128 -9.30 -0.68 16.62
N LYS A 129 -8.27 -1.40 17.05
CA LYS A 129 -7.57 -1.23 18.33
C LYS A 129 -6.09 -1.16 18.00
N VAL A 130 -5.48 0.01 18.00
CA VAL A 130 -4.09 0.20 17.56
C VAL A 130 -3.39 1.21 18.47
N SER A 131 -2.24 0.80 19.01
CA SER A 131 -1.33 1.71 19.74
C SER A 131 -0.23 2.21 18.80
N TYR A 132 0.15 3.48 18.93
CA TYR A 132 1.26 4.08 18.19
C TYR A 132 1.94 5.19 19.00
N GLN A 133 3.20 5.46 18.67
CA GLN A 133 3.94 6.59 19.23
C GLN A 133 3.80 7.80 18.31
N GLY A 134 3.36 8.93 18.85
CA GLY A 134 3.31 10.20 18.11
C GLY A 134 4.69 10.81 17.93
N GLN A 135 4.78 11.84 17.09
CA GLN A 135 6.00 12.62 16.86
C GLN A 135 6.50 13.36 18.12
N ASP A 136 5.63 13.53 19.11
CA ASP A 136 5.96 14.09 20.43
C ASP A 136 6.44 13.02 21.43
N GLY A 137 6.62 11.78 20.98
CA GLY A 137 7.01 10.65 21.80
C GLY A 137 5.88 10.08 22.66
N VAL A 138 4.70 10.70 22.67
CA VAL A 138 3.56 10.25 23.48
C VAL A 138 2.88 9.05 22.82
N GLU A 139 2.68 8.00 23.60
CA GLU A 139 1.91 6.83 23.17
C GLU A 139 0.42 7.16 23.12
N ARG A 140 -0.23 6.73 22.04
CA ARG A 140 -1.66 6.93 21.80
C ARG A 140 -2.29 5.61 21.40
N THR A 141 -3.53 5.42 21.81
CA THR A 141 -4.33 4.26 21.44
C THR A 141 -5.60 4.72 20.73
N ILE A 142 -5.87 4.09 19.60
CA ILE A 142 -7.14 4.23 18.88
C ILE A 142 -7.92 2.97 19.16
N GLU A 143 -9.11 3.10 19.72
CA GLU A 143 -10.05 2.01 19.90
C GLU A 143 -11.45 2.46 19.48
N GLY A 144 -12.01 1.83 18.44
CA GLY A 144 -13.37 2.13 18.00
C GLY A 144 -13.64 1.85 16.53
N ASP A 145 -14.83 2.28 16.10
CA ASP A 145 -15.37 2.12 14.77
C ASP A 145 -15.44 3.47 14.04
N PHE A 146 -14.83 3.57 12.86
CA PHE A 146 -14.79 4.81 12.09
C PHE A 146 -14.59 4.54 10.60
N ASN A 147 -14.77 5.58 9.78
CA ASN A 147 -14.25 5.64 8.40
C ASN A 147 -13.10 6.65 8.37
N ARG A 148 -12.27 6.68 7.33
CA ARG A 148 -11.20 7.70 7.24
C ARG A 148 -11.77 9.10 6.94
N TYR A 149 -12.77 9.17 6.10
CA TYR A 149 -13.40 10.43 5.70
C TYR A 149 -14.79 10.19 5.12
N SER A 150 -15.59 11.25 5.10
CA SER A 150 -16.80 11.35 4.28
C SER A 150 -16.51 12.14 2.99
N VAL A 151 -17.37 12.03 1.98
CA VAL A 151 -17.25 12.78 0.71
C VAL A 151 -18.45 13.68 0.49
N ILE A 152 -18.21 14.90 -0.01
CA ILE A 152 -19.24 15.83 -0.49
C ILE A 152 -18.98 16.09 -1.97
N PHE A 153 -19.98 15.81 -2.80
CA PHE A 153 -19.90 16.03 -4.25
C PHE A 153 -20.31 17.46 -4.63
N THR A 154 -19.89 17.88 -5.82
CA THR A 154 -20.29 19.19 -6.37
C THR A 154 -21.81 19.31 -6.45
N GLY A 155 -22.34 20.45 -6.01
CA GLY A 155 -23.77 20.75 -5.93
C GLY A 155 -24.41 20.40 -4.58
N GLU A 156 -23.83 19.47 -3.82
CA GLU A 156 -24.31 19.10 -2.48
C GLU A 156 -24.04 20.20 -1.44
N ARG A 157 -24.70 20.14 -0.29
CA ARG A 157 -24.55 21.14 0.78
C ARG A 157 -23.67 20.66 1.93
N PHE A 158 -22.84 21.55 2.43
CA PHE A 158 -22.20 21.41 3.74
C PHE A 158 -23.24 21.59 4.86
N SER A 159 -22.90 21.19 6.09
CA SER A 159 -23.75 21.37 7.28
C SER A 159 -24.11 22.84 7.57
N ASN A 160 -23.26 23.79 7.16
CA ASN A 160 -23.53 25.22 7.25
C ASN A 160 -24.41 25.78 6.10
N GLY A 161 -24.99 24.91 5.27
CA GLY A 161 -25.86 25.28 4.16
C GLY A 161 -25.15 25.72 2.87
N ARG A 162 -23.84 25.97 2.89
CA ARG A 162 -23.07 26.34 1.68
C ARG A 162 -23.10 25.20 0.66
N LYS A 163 -23.29 25.51 -0.62
CA LYS A 163 -23.16 24.52 -1.71
C LYS A 163 -21.68 24.26 -2.02
N ALA A 164 -21.33 23.01 -2.28
CA ALA A 164 -20.02 22.61 -2.73
C ALA A 164 -19.83 22.90 -4.23
N ASP A 165 -18.78 23.63 -4.57
CA ASP A 165 -18.39 23.97 -5.93
C ASP A 165 -17.37 22.97 -6.54
N ALA A 166 -16.97 21.96 -5.76
CA ALA A 166 -16.09 20.86 -6.15
C ALA A 166 -16.40 19.61 -5.32
N VAL A 167 -15.61 18.56 -5.51
CA VAL A 167 -15.57 17.40 -4.61
C VAL A 167 -14.68 17.74 -3.41
N TYR A 168 -15.16 17.37 -2.23
CA TYR A 168 -14.48 17.54 -0.96
C TYR A 168 -14.48 16.24 -0.17
N ILE A 169 -13.46 16.06 0.66
CA ILE A 169 -13.50 15.09 1.76
C ILE A 169 -13.60 15.81 3.10
N ILE A 170 -14.30 15.18 4.04
CA ILE A 170 -14.35 15.57 5.44
C ILE A 170 -13.65 14.48 6.23
N LEU A 171 -12.47 14.77 6.77
CA LEU A 171 -11.72 13.83 7.59
C LEU A 171 -12.53 13.47 8.83
N ASN A 172 -12.60 12.18 9.14
CA ASN A 172 -13.10 11.70 10.42
C ASN A 172 -12.17 12.19 11.53
N ASP A 173 -12.72 12.54 12.69
CA ASP A 173 -11.94 13.16 13.77
C ASP A 173 -10.84 12.23 14.30
N VAL A 174 -11.10 10.91 14.40
CA VAL A 174 -10.10 9.90 14.80
C VAL A 174 -8.96 9.85 13.78
N TYR A 175 -9.28 9.75 12.49
CA TYR A 175 -8.25 9.71 11.45
C TYR A 175 -7.48 11.02 11.35
N ARG A 176 -8.16 12.16 11.52
CA ARG A 176 -7.54 13.48 11.53
C ARG A 176 -6.58 13.65 12.70
N GLU A 177 -6.91 13.11 13.87
CA GLU A 177 -6.01 13.11 15.03
C GLU A 177 -4.72 12.35 14.72
N VAL A 178 -4.81 11.16 14.11
CA VAL A 178 -3.63 10.42 13.65
C VAL A 178 -2.81 11.24 12.67
N LEU A 179 -3.44 11.81 11.64
CA LEU A 179 -2.74 12.62 10.65
C LEU A 179 -1.96 13.81 11.24
N ASN A 180 -2.37 14.31 12.42
CA ASN A 180 -1.71 15.41 13.11
C ASN A 180 -0.60 14.97 14.07
N ASN A 181 -0.65 13.74 14.58
CA ASN A 181 0.26 13.26 15.62
C ASN A 181 1.23 12.18 15.15
N ALA A 182 0.84 11.36 14.18
CA ALA A 182 1.62 10.23 13.68
C ALA A 182 2.87 10.69 12.92
N GLY A 183 3.95 9.91 13.02
CA GLY A 183 5.10 10.05 12.14
C GLY A 183 4.71 9.94 10.67
N THR A 184 5.48 10.58 9.80
CA THR A 184 5.31 10.44 8.34
C THR A 184 6.46 9.67 7.73
N ARG A 185 6.19 8.96 6.63
CA ARG A 185 7.21 8.37 5.78
C ARG A 185 7.26 9.11 4.45
N PRO A 186 8.46 9.46 3.97
CA PRO A 186 8.60 10.06 2.66
C PRO A 186 8.64 8.99 1.56
N LEU A 187 7.99 9.25 0.43
CA LEU A 187 7.97 8.43 -0.78
C LEU A 187 8.23 9.29 -2.01
N ASP A 188 8.81 8.72 -3.06
CA ASP A 188 8.91 9.37 -4.37
C ASP A 188 7.55 9.26 -5.07
N TYR A 189 6.86 10.39 -5.23
CA TYR A 189 5.51 10.43 -5.80
C TYR A 189 5.49 9.99 -7.27
N ASP A 190 6.48 10.41 -8.04
CA ASP A 190 6.52 10.11 -9.48
C ASP A 190 6.81 8.63 -9.69
N TYR A 191 7.68 8.06 -8.84
CA TYR A 191 7.90 6.62 -8.81
C TYR A 191 6.67 5.84 -8.37
N LEU A 192 6.00 6.28 -7.30
CA LEU A 192 4.77 5.67 -6.81
C LEU A 192 3.71 5.64 -7.94
N LYS A 193 3.56 6.74 -8.68
CA LYS A 193 2.58 6.88 -9.77
C LYS A 193 2.75 5.86 -10.90
N VAL A 194 3.97 5.44 -11.22
CA VAL A 194 4.24 4.49 -12.33
C VAL A 194 4.15 3.02 -11.93
N LEU A 195 4.07 2.73 -10.63
CA LEU A 195 3.98 1.35 -10.14
C LEU A 195 2.55 0.79 -10.28
N PRO A 196 2.38 -0.51 -10.58
CA PRO A 196 1.08 -1.17 -10.46
C PRO A 196 0.64 -1.25 -8.99
N PRO A 197 -0.67 -1.38 -8.67
CA PRO A 197 -1.18 -1.27 -7.30
C PRO A 197 -0.47 -2.12 -6.25
N THR A 198 -0.22 -3.41 -6.53
CA THR A 198 0.47 -4.29 -5.58
C THR A 198 1.94 -3.89 -5.37
N ALA A 199 2.61 -3.36 -6.39
CA ALA A 199 3.98 -2.87 -6.27
C ALA A 199 4.03 -1.50 -5.57
N GLN A 200 3.02 -0.65 -5.76
CA GLN A 200 2.84 0.57 -4.94
C GLN A 200 2.77 0.17 -3.47
N ARG A 201 1.89 -0.78 -3.14
CA ARG A 201 1.70 -1.24 -1.76
C ARG A 201 2.98 -1.84 -1.16
N PHE A 202 3.70 -2.63 -1.95
CA PHE A 202 4.99 -3.15 -1.53
C PHE A 202 5.98 -2.03 -1.19
N TYR A 203 6.15 -1.04 -2.09
CA TYR A 203 7.04 0.10 -1.86
C TYR A 203 6.64 0.91 -0.62
N GLU A 204 5.34 1.14 -0.40
CA GLU A 204 4.84 1.82 0.80
C GLU A 204 5.21 1.09 2.10
N LEU A 205 5.15 -0.24 2.09
CA LEU A 205 5.41 -1.08 3.27
C LEU A 205 6.88 -1.29 3.56
N VAL A 206 7.73 -1.40 2.53
CA VAL A 206 9.15 -1.76 2.70
C VAL A 206 10.12 -0.57 2.65
N SER A 207 9.68 0.59 2.16
CA SER A 207 10.56 1.78 2.07
C SER A 207 11.16 2.20 3.41
N PRO A 208 10.47 2.15 4.56
CA PRO A 208 11.10 2.45 5.85
C PRO A 208 12.28 1.52 6.18
N GLN A 209 12.14 0.22 5.89
CA GLN A 209 13.15 -0.80 6.18
C GLN A 209 14.33 -0.69 5.20
N VAL A 210 14.06 -0.39 3.93
CA VAL A 210 15.10 -0.11 2.92
C VAL A 210 15.91 1.13 3.35
N PHE A 211 15.24 2.20 3.78
CA PHE A 211 15.93 3.40 4.27
C PHE A 211 16.69 3.16 5.57
N ALA A 212 16.17 2.33 6.48
CA ALA A 212 16.91 1.90 7.66
C ALA A 212 18.17 1.11 7.28
N ALA A 213 18.09 0.18 6.33
CA ALA A 213 19.25 -0.56 5.84
C ALA A 213 20.33 0.38 5.27
N ILE A 214 19.93 1.37 4.46
CA ILE A 214 20.86 2.39 3.93
C ILE A 214 21.49 3.21 5.08
N LYS A 215 20.66 3.73 6.00
CA LYS A 215 21.11 4.56 7.14
C LYS A 215 22.13 3.82 8.01
N HIS A 216 21.88 2.54 8.27
CA HIS A 216 22.71 1.69 9.14
C HIS A 216 23.77 0.89 8.38
N LYS A 217 23.95 1.15 7.07
CA LYS A 217 24.91 0.46 6.19
C LYS A 217 24.76 -1.06 6.20
N LEU A 218 23.54 -1.55 6.34
CA LEU A 218 23.21 -2.96 6.23
C LEU A 218 23.16 -3.36 4.75
N PRO A 219 23.59 -4.59 4.40
CA PRO A 219 23.61 -5.06 3.02
C PRO A 219 22.21 -5.25 2.41
N PHE A 220 21.19 -5.44 3.25
CA PHE A 220 19.80 -5.62 2.83
C PHE A 220 18.82 -5.22 3.94
N ALA A 221 17.60 -4.90 3.54
CA ALA A 221 16.44 -4.88 4.44
C ALA A 221 15.79 -6.26 4.50
N LYS A 222 15.17 -6.60 5.64
CA LYS A 222 14.40 -7.83 5.82
C LYS A 222 12.90 -7.54 5.94
N TYR A 223 12.07 -8.39 5.35
CA TYR A 223 10.62 -8.39 5.50
C TYR A 223 10.07 -9.81 5.32
N THR A 224 9.01 -10.22 6.02
CA THR A 224 8.42 -11.55 5.81
C THR A 224 7.38 -11.53 4.69
N TYR A 225 7.28 -12.64 3.98
CA TYR A 225 6.27 -12.84 2.95
C TYR A 225 4.85 -12.88 3.54
N SER A 226 4.66 -13.54 4.69
CA SER A 226 3.42 -13.52 5.47
C SER A 226 2.92 -12.10 5.77
N ASN A 227 3.77 -11.24 6.34
CA ASN A 227 3.43 -9.85 6.65
C ASN A 227 3.07 -9.08 5.39
N PHE A 228 3.80 -9.29 4.29
CA PHE A 228 3.46 -8.64 3.04
C PHE A 228 2.06 -9.02 2.55
N CYS A 229 1.69 -10.30 2.62
CA CYS A 229 0.37 -10.77 2.23
C CYS A 229 -0.73 -10.18 3.12
N ILE A 230 -0.54 -10.21 4.45
CA ILE A 230 -1.47 -9.65 5.43
C ILE A 230 -1.68 -8.16 5.18
N TYR A 231 -0.61 -7.36 5.16
CA TYR A 231 -0.70 -5.90 5.08
C TYR A 231 -0.98 -5.37 3.67
N SER A 232 -0.96 -6.24 2.67
CA SER A 232 -1.36 -5.92 1.29
C SER A 232 -2.68 -6.54 0.89
N ALA A 233 -3.36 -7.25 1.81
CA ALA A 233 -4.63 -7.91 1.52
C ALA A 233 -4.51 -8.86 0.31
N LEU A 234 -3.48 -9.72 0.32
CA LEU A 234 -3.20 -10.69 -0.73
C LEU A 234 -3.34 -12.11 -0.22
N THR A 235 -3.67 -13.03 -1.13
CA THR A 235 -3.57 -14.47 -0.87
C THR A 235 -2.12 -14.85 -0.56
N ARG A 236 -1.93 -15.49 0.60
CA ARG A 236 -0.68 -16.11 1.01
C ARG A 236 -0.58 -17.51 0.43
N TYR A 237 0.58 -17.85 -0.11
CA TYR A 237 0.93 -19.21 -0.53
C TYR A 237 1.97 -19.84 0.41
N THR A 238 1.90 -21.14 0.60
CA THR A 238 2.86 -21.90 1.43
C THR A 238 3.78 -22.79 0.59
N ILE A 239 3.67 -22.71 -0.74
CA ILE A 239 4.52 -23.45 -1.67
C ILE A 239 5.51 -22.49 -2.32
N ALA A 240 6.81 -22.74 -2.15
CA ALA A 240 7.90 -21.86 -2.60
C ALA A 240 7.78 -21.43 -4.08
N LYS A 241 7.35 -22.32 -4.98
CA LYS A 241 7.14 -21.99 -6.40
C LYS A 241 6.05 -20.92 -6.61
N GLN A 242 4.95 -21.00 -5.86
CA GLN A 242 3.84 -20.04 -5.94
C GLN A 242 4.25 -18.69 -5.32
N VAL A 243 4.95 -18.72 -4.20
CA VAL A 243 5.50 -17.52 -3.54
C VAL A 243 6.43 -16.78 -4.49
N LYS A 244 7.44 -17.47 -5.05
CA LYS A 244 8.37 -16.87 -6.03
C LYS A 244 7.63 -16.31 -7.25
N LYS A 245 6.59 -17.00 -7.76
CA LYS A 245 5.78 -16.53 -8.90
C LYS A 245 4.99 -15.26 -8.56
N GLN A 246 4.37 -15.18 -7.39
CA GLN A 246 3.64 -14.00 -6.94
C GLN A 246 4.61 -12.82 -6.73
N MET A 247 5.69 -13.05 -5.98
CA MET A 247 6.65 -11.99 -5.65
C MET A 247 7.46 -11.53 -6.86
N TYR A 248 7.71 -12.37 -7.87
CA TYR A 248 8.34 -11.94 -9.11
C TYR A 248 7.59 -10.76 -9.77
N LYS A 249 6.26 -10.81 -9.82
CA LYS A 249 5.43 -9.73 -10.39
C LYS A 249 5.51 -8.45 -9.57
N VAL A 250 5.61 -8.57 -8.25
CA VAL A 250 5.73 -7.44 -7.32
C VAL A 250 7.12 -6.79 -7.42
N MET A 251 8.19 -7.59 -7.48
CA MET A 251 9.58 -7.10 -7.46
C MET A 251 10.04 -6.54 -8.80
N GLN A 252 9.51 -7.03 -9.91
CA GLN A 252 10.04 -6.70 -11.23
C GLN A 252 10.03 -5.18 -11.52
N PRO A 253 8.95 -4.41 -11.25
CA PRO A 253 8.98 -2.95 -11.40
C PRO A 253 10.06 -2.28 -10.56
N HIS A 254 10.32 -2.78 -9.35
CA HIS A 254 11.33 -2.23 -8.44
C HIS A 254 12.77 -2.52 -8.86
N LYS A 255 13.01 -3.69 -9.46
CA LYS A 255 14.31 -4.01 -10.08
C LYS A 255 14.54 -3.16 -11.33
N ARG A 256 13.52 -3.03 -12.18
CA ARG A 256 13.61 -2.23 -13.43
C ARG A 256 13.88 -0.75 -13.17
N SER A 257 13.32 -0.19 -12.10
CA SER A 257 13.56 1.21 -11.72
C SER A 257 14.92 1.44 -11.04
N GLY A 258 15.66 0.38 -10.71
CA GLY A 258 16.88 0.46 -9.90
C GLY A 258 16.62 0.78 -8.43
N TYR A 259 15.37 0.67 -7.95
CA TYR A 259 15.05 0.82 -6.53
C TYR A 259 15.57 -0.36 -5.70
N LEU A 260 15.47 -1.57 -6.24
CA LEU A 260 16.10 -2.78 -5.69
C LEU A 260 17.19 -3.27 -6.64
N GLU A 261 18.37 -3.54 -6.12
CA GLU A 261 19.45 -4.19 -6.88
C GLU A 261 19.22 -5.72 -6.93
N ALA A 262 18.96 -6.32 -5.77
CA ALA A 262 18.77 -7.75 -5.62
C ALA A 262 17.63 -8.07 -4.67
N VAL A 263 17.05 -9.26 -4.86
CA VAL A 263 16.03 -9.84 -3.97
C VAL A 263 16.37 -11.31 -3.77
N ALA A 264 16.50 -11.73 -2.52
CA ALA A 264 16.72 -13.13 -2.14
C ALA A 264 15.61 -13.59 -1.18
N PHE A 265 15.40 -14.91 -1.15
CA PHE A 265 14.43 -15.56 -0.27
C PHE A 265 15.15 -16.56 0.61
N GLU A 266 14.89 -16.52 1.90
CA GLU A 266 15.35 -17.48 2.89
C GLU A 266 14.12 -18.14 3.53
N GLU A 267 14.10 -19.47 3.60
CA GLU A 267 12.99 -20.23 4.17
C GLU A 267 12.93 -20.02 5.69
N THR A 268 11.72 -19.92 6.21
CA THR A 268 11.43 -19.81 7.64
C THR A 268 10.07 -20.42 7.93
N VAL A 269 9.66 -20.41 9.18
CA VAL A 269 8.28 -20.66 9.60
C VAL A 269 7.71 -19.41 10.26
N ASP A 270 6.39 -19.27 10.23
CA ASP A 270 5.70 -18.26 11.02
C ASP A 270 5.43 -18.74 12.45
N SER A 271 4.65 -17.96 13.18
CA SER A 271 4.22 -18.24 14.57
C SER A 271 3.54 -19.57 14.76
N ASP A 272 2.82 -20.01 13.73
CA ASP A 272 1.93 -21.16 13.77
C ASP A 272 2.63 -22.39 13.19
N GLY A 273 3.94 -22.30 12.92
CA GLY A 273 4.75 -23.35 12.32
C GLY A 273 4.50 -23.52 10.81
N THR A 274 3.76 -22.61 10.18
CA THR A 274 3.46 -22.69 8.74
C THR A 274 4.63 -22.16 7.93
N PRO A 275 4.98 -22.79 6.78
CA PRO A 275 6.04 -22.30 5.90
C PRO A 275 5.90 -20.82 5.54
N ASP A 276 7.01 -20.09 5.64
CA ASP A 276 7.11 -18.67 5.30
C ASP A 276 8.51 -18.35 4.73
N TRP A 277 8.71 -17.11 4.28
CA TRP A 277 9.97 -16.68 3.69
C TRP A 277 10.39 -15.30 4.21
N TRP A 278 11.64 -15.21 4.64
CA TRP A 278 12.34 -13.94 4.71
C TRP A 278 12.64 -13.46 3.31
N ILE A 279 12.27 -12.21 3.04
CA ILE A 279 12.57 -11.50 1.81
C ILE A 279 13.71 -10.53 2.13
N HIS A 280 14.87 -10.77 1.52
CA HIS A 280 16.03 -9.89 1.62
C HIS A 280 16.04 -8.92 0.43
N LEU A 281 16.02 -7.63 0.74
CA LEU A 281 15.89 -6.55 -0.24
C LEU A 281 17.18 -5.72 -0.25
N THR A 282 18.01 -5.90 -1.26
CA THR A 282 19.23 -5.10 -1.44
C THR A 282 18.86 -3.75 -2.06
N PRO A 283 19.11 -2.61 -1.37
CA PRO A 283 18.80 -1.29 -1.92
C PRO A 283 19.60 -1.02 -3.19
N GLY A 284 18.94 -0.51 -4.24
CA GLY A 284 19.61 -0.07 -5.46
C GLY A 284 19.91 1.43 -5.47
N GLU A 285 20.55 1.91 -6.54
CA GLU A 285 20.97 3.31 -6.66
C GLU A 285 19.80 4.31 -6.53
N LYS A 286 18.61 3.94 -7.02
CA LYS A 286 17.43 4.81 -6.86
C LYS A 286 17.05 4.94 -5.37
N ALA A 287 17.02 3.86 -4.60
CA ALA A 287 16.71 3.93 -3.17
C ALA A 287 17.75 4.75 -2.41
N HIS A 288 19.05 4.61 -2.74
CA HIS A 288 20.11 5.46 -2.20
C HIS A 288 19.93 6.93 -2.55
N SER A 289 19.56 7.24 -3.79
CA SER A 289 19.28 8.61 -4.23
C SER A 289 18.09 9.20 -3.48
N GLU A 290 16.98 8.48 -3.37
CA GLU A 290 15.80 8.90 -2.61
C GLU A 290 16.16 9.18 -1.14
N PHE A 291 16.86 8.25 -0.49
CA PHE A 291 17.30 8.41 0.90
C PHE A 291 18.17 9.66 1.11
N ARG A 292 19.14 9.92 0.22
CA ARG A 292 19.98 11.12 0.27
C ARG A 292 19.13 12.39 0.17
N GLN A 293 18.19 12.42 -0.76
CA GLN A 293 17.35 13.59 -1.02
C GLN A 293 16.35 13.85 0.11
N PHE A 294 15.79 12.81 0.70
CA PHE A 294 14.94 12.94 1.89
C PHE A 294 15.75 13.44 3.08
N SER A 295 16.92 12.85 3.34
CA SER A 295 17.78 13.22 4.48
C SER A 295 18.29 14.65 4.39
N GLN A 296 18.63 15.13 3.19
CA GLN A 296 19.10 16.51 2.98
C GLN A 296 17.98 17.56 3.16
N ARG A 297 16.73 17.20 2.87
CA ARG A 297 15.58 18.12 2.98
C ARG A 297 14.97 18.14 4.39
N THR A 298 15.35 17.21 5.26
CA THR A 298 14.88 17.16 6.64
C THR A 298 16.02 17.47 7.61
N ASN A 299 16.08 18.72 8.12
CA ASN A 299 16.80 19.05 9.37
C ASN A 299 16.10 18.44 10.63
N HIS A 300 15.23 17.46 10.43
CA HIS A 300 14.64 16.60 11.45
C HIS A 300 15.02 15.17 11.07
N SER A 301 15.59 14.43 12.01
CA SER A 301 15.96 13.03 11.84
C SER A 301 14.85 12.24 11.13
N LEU A 302 15.22 11.47 10.11
CA LEU A 302 14.45 10.29 9.74
C LEU A 302 14.48 9.38 10.97
N GLU A 303 13.49 9.55 11.85
CA GLU A 303 13.24 8.66 12.99
C GLU A 303 12.78 7.32 12.42
N THR A 304 13.78 6.52 12.08
CA THR A 304 13.69 5.09 11.87
C THR A 304 13.30 4.48 13.19
N HIS A 305 12.00 4.41 13.46
CA HIS A 305 11.49 3.39 14.35
C HIS A 305 11.68 2.05 13.67
N GLU A 306 12.21 1.07 14.41
CA GLU A 306 12.30 -0.29 13.92
C GLU A 306 10.95 -0.76 13.40
N PRO A 307 10.92 -1.54 12.30
CA PRO A 307 9.67 -2.08 11.78
C PRO A 307 8.93 -2.80 12.90
N PHE A 308 7.61 -2.58 12.98
CA PHE A 308 6.69 -3.39 13.77
C PHE A 308 6.75 -4.83 13.24
N LEU A 309 7.69 -5.61 13.75
CA LEU A 309 7.70 -7.06 13.63
C LEU A 309 6.69 -7.55 14.66
N LEU A 310 5.60 -8.16 14.20
CA LEU A 310 4.77 -8.97 15.08
C LEU A 310 5.65 -10.03 15.72
N SER A 311 5.67 -10.09 17.05
CA SER A 311 6.02 -11.34 17.72
C SER A 311 4.97 -12.34 17.27
N GLY A 312 5.42 -13.47 16.76
CA GLY A 312 4.55 -14.49 16.21
C GLY A 312 3.60 -15.09 17.24
N SER A 313 2.42 -14.50 17.43
CA SER A 313 1.36 -15.09 18.26
C SER A 313 -0.02 -14.79 17.68
N GLU A 314 -0.65 -15.87 17.19
CA GLU A 314 -2.09 -16.08 16.99
C GLU A 314 -2.79 -15.12 16.01
N LEU A 315 -2.76 -15.49 14.73
CA LEU A 315 -3.61 -14.94 13.69
C LEU A 315 -4.54 -16.05 13.18
N GLU A 316 -5.76 -16.12 13.74
CA GLU A 316 -6.86 -16.86 13.09
C GLU A 316 -7.21 -16.15 11.77
N ALA A 317 -6.58 -16.58 10.67
CA ALA A 317 -7.11 -16.35 9.34
C ALA A 317 -8.35 -17.23 9.20
N GLY A 318 -9.53 -16.62 9.17
CA GLY A 318 -10.77 -17.34 8.91
C GLY A 318 -10.64 -18.21 7.66
N THR A 319 -10.67 -19.53 7.86
CA THR A 319 -10.71 -20.54 6.80
C THR A 319 -11.86 -20.23 5.85
N PRO A 320 -11.64 -20.21 4.52
CA PRO A 320 -12.74 -20.25 3.55
C PRO A 320 -13.59 -21.49 3.81
N SER A 321 -14.92 -21.38 3.72
CA SER A 321 -15.77 -22.57 3.86
C SER A 321 -15.43 -23.60 2.78
N ALA A 322 -15.59 -24.88 3.14
CA ALA A 322 -15.24 -26.05 2.33
C ALA A 322 -15.94 -26.12 0.95
N ASP A 323 -16.86 -25.20 0.64
CA ASP A 323 -17.60 -25.15 -0.61
C ASP A 323 -16.90 -24.34 -1.71
N VAL A 324 -15.78 -23.66 -1.41
CA VAL A 324 -15.01 -22.85 -2.39
C VAL A 324 -13.90 -23.67 -3.08
N GLU A 325 -13.43 -24.76 -2.48
CA GLU A 325 -12.35 -25.60 -3.03
C GLU A 325 -12.78 -26.42 -4.27
N GLN A 326 -14.06 -26.81 -4.35
CA GLN A 326 -14.55 -27.62 -5.47
C GLN A 326 -14.71 -26.80 -6.78
N PHE A 327 -14.90 -25.48 -6.68
CA PHE A 327 -15.09 -24.62 -7.86
C PHE A 327 -13.77 -24.20 -8.52
N GLN A 328 -12.65 -24.22 -7.79
CA GLN A 328 -11.33 -23.87 -8.33
C GLN A 328 -10.62 -25.05 -9.02
N TYR A 329 -10.99 -26.28 -8.70
CA TYR A 329 -10.40 -27.47 -9.34
C TYR A 329 -10.94 -27.71 -10.75
N ASN A 330 -12.21 -27.38 -11.02
CA ASN A 330 -12.81 -27.57 -12.35
C ASN A 330 -12.37 -26.52 -13.37
N LEU A 331 -12.12 -25.27 -12.94
CA LEU A 331 -11.63 -24.21 -13.83
C LEU A 331 -10.16 -24.41 -14.26
N LEU A 332 -9.39 -25.22 -13.54
CA LEU A 332 -7.99 -25.51 -13.88
C LEU A 332 -7.86 -26.60 -14.96
N TRP A 333 -8.81 -27.53 -15.05
CA TRP A 333 -8.80 -28.60 -16.05
C TRP A 333 -9.27 -28.15 -17.44
N ASP A 334 -10.25 -27.24 -17.51
CA ASP A 334 -10.71 -26.69 -18.79
C ASP A 334 -9.62 -25.85 -19.48
N ILE A 335 -8.81 -25.11 -18.70
CA ILE A 335 -7.69 -24.29 -19.22
C ILE A 335 -6.50 -25.15 -19.67
N ILE A 336 -6.30 -26.34 -19.08
CA ILE A 336 -5.22 -27.25 -19.45
C ILE A 336 -5.57 -28.04 -20.72
N THR A 337 -6.86 -28.25 -21.00
CA THR A 337 -7.31 -29.02 -22.17
C THR A 337 -7.33 -28.18 -23.45
N GLU A 338 -7.54 -26.85 -23.37
CA GLU A 338 -7.47 -25.94 -24.54
C GLU A 338 -6.05 -25.53 -24.96
N ALA A 339 -4.99 -25.90 -24.21
CA ALA A 339 -3.62 -25.43 -24.45
C ALA A 339 -2.66 -26.50 -25.02
N ILE A 340 -3.16 -27.70 -25.36
CA ILE A 340 -2.36 -28.78 -25.96
C ILE A 340 -3.00 -29.22 -27.29
N GLU A 341 -2.91 -28.37 -28.29
CA GLU A 341 -2.82 -28.80 -29.69
C GLU A 341 -1.44 -28.37 -30.20
N LEU A 342 -0.46 -29.26 -30.12
CA LEU A 342 0.81 -29.13 -30.82
C LEU A 342 0.67 -29.76 -32.22
N PRO A 343 1.19 -29.13 -33.28
CA PRO A 343 1.15 -29.67 -34.64
C PRO A 343 2.05 -30.90 -34.75
N SER A 344 1.59 -31.90 -35.50
CA SER A 344 2.35 -33.09 -35.89
C SER A 344 3.58 -32.69 -36.73
N GLU A 345 4.76 -33.14 -36.31
CA GLU A 345 5.98 -33.12 -37.13
C GLU A 345 5.87 -34.10 -38.32
N PRO A 346 6.61 -33.86 -39.43
CA PRO A 346 6.47 -34.63 -40.66
C PRO A 346 7.25 -35.95 -40.60
N ASP A 347 6.68 -36.99 -41.20
CA ASP A 347 7.33 -38.29 -41.41
C ASP A 347 8.50 -38.20 -42.42
N PRO A 348 9.49 -39.12 -42.33
CA PRO A 348 10.72 -39.13 -43.12
C PRO A 348 10.55 -39.40 -44.61
#